data_AF-A0AAN7TY40-F1
#
_entry.id   AF-A0AAN7TY40-F1
#
_cell.length_a   1.000
_cell.length_b   1.000
_cell.length_c   1.000
_cell.angle_alpha   90.00
_cell.angle_beta   90.00
_cell.angle_gamma   90.00
#
_symmetry.space_group_name_H-M   'P 1'
#
loop_
_entity.id
_entity.type
_entity.pdbx_description
1 polymer ?
#
loop_
_entity_poly.entity_id
_entity_poly.type
_entity_poly.pdbx_seq_one_letter_code
_entity_poly.pdbx_strand_id
1 'polypeptide(L)'
;MCYNYNPVDDVSVCLLSDNFNLLELVQSFEKTWSDHRGDEYSLFRVKIINHSNKPISHIYIGTDFTFDLKQQNSSVWNIRLDSWNNFLTLPNYVNSIRPYSYHLFGYIVRGNTSPNMVIRSITYMD
;
A
#
# COMPACT_ATOMS: atom_id res chain seq x y z
N MET A 1 12.79 -0.88 -5.72
CA MET A 1 13.08 -2.14 -6.43
C MET A 1 12.25 -3.21 -5.76
N CYS A 2 11.28 -3.80 -6.45
CA CYS A 2 10.49 -4.92 -5.92
C CYS A 2 11.39 -6.16 -5.94
N TYR A 3 11.66 -6.74 -4.77
CA TYR A 3 12.37 -8.01 -4.69
C TYR A 3 11.33 -9.12 -4.65
N ASN A 4 11.45 -10.12 -5.54
CA ASN A 4 10.69 -11.36 -5.40
C ASN A 4 11.24 -12.11 -4.16
N TYR A 5 10.70 -11.81 -2.98
CA TYR A 5 11.02 -12.53 -1.76
C TYR A 5 10.04 -13.68 -1.58
N ASN A 6 10.53 -14.92 -1.67
CA ASN A 6 9.75 -16.13 -1.43
C ASN A 6 10.45 -17.00 -0.37
N PRO A 7 9.81 -17.20 0.79
CA PRO A 7 9.99 -18.45 1.49
C PRO A 7 8.61 -18.98 1.89
N VAL A 8 8.11 -19.93 1.09
CA VAL A 8 7.17 -21.02 1.45
C VAL A 8 5.75 -20.93 0.91
N ASP A 9 5.22 -19.79 0.47
CA ASP A 9 3.95 -19.73 -0.28
C ASP A 9 3.97 -18.50 -1.21
N ASP A 10 3.32 -18.58 -2.39
CA ASP A 10 3.26 -17.58 -3.49
C ASP A 10 2.82 -16.16 -3.08
N VAL A 11 3.61 -15.47 -2.25
CA VAL A 11 3.38 -14.10 -1.82
C VAL A 11 4.46 -13.25 -2.48
N SER A 12 4.09 -12.58 -3.58
CA SER A 12 4.94 -11.52 -4.14
C SER A 12 4.96 -10.35 -3.15
N VAL A 13 6.11 -10.15 -2.48
CA VAL A 13 6.28 -9.08 -1.50
C VAL A 13 7.04 -7.89 -2.11
N CYS A 14 6.39 -6.73 -2.23
CA CYS A 14 7.08 -5.50 -2.62
C CYS A 14 7.52 -4.72 -1.38
N LEU A 15 8.85 -4.60 -1.19
CA LEU A 15 9.45 -3.80 -0.12
C LEU A 15 9.91 -2.45 -0.67
N LEU A 16 9.34 -1.38 -0.12
CA LEU A 16 9.84 -0.02 -0.30
C LEU A 16 10.32 0.47 1.05
N SER A 17 11.64 0.53 1.21
CA SER A 17 12.25 1.04 2.43
C SER A 17 12.74 2.46 2.18
N ASP A 18 12.30 3.38 3.04
CA ASP A 18 12.91 4.69 3.19
C ASP A 18 13.82 4.65 4.44
N ASN A 19 15.10 4.34 4.21
CA ASN A 19 16.09 4.21 5.28
C ASN A 19 16.28 5.51 6.09
N PHE A 20 16.01 6.68 5.50
CA PHE A 20 16.13 7.95 6.21
C PHE A 20 14.99 8.14 7.21
N ASN A 21 13.81 7.64 6.86
CA ASN A 21 12.58 7.80 7.63
C ASN A 21 12.20 6.53 8.43
N LEU A 22 13.04 5.49 8.39
CA LEU A 22 12.80 4.20 9.05
C LEU A 22 11.37 3.69 8.81
N LEU A 23 10.94 3.76 7.55
CA LEU A 23 9.59 3.39 7.12
C LEU A 23 9.66 2.31 6.04
N GLU A 24 8.76 1.35 6.12
CA GLU A 24 8.68 0.26 5.16
C GLU A 24 7.24 0.09 4.66
N LEU A 25 7.06 -0.03 3.35
CA LEU A 25 5.83 -0.55 2.75
C LEU A 25 6.03 -1.99 2.30
N VAL A 26 5.15 -2.87 2.75
CA VAL A 26 5.13 -4.29 2.39
C VAL A 26 3.81 -4.59 1.69
N GLN A 27 3.83 -4.78 0.37
CA GLN A 27 2.66 -5.22 -0.38
C GLN A 27 2.64 -6.74 -0.45
N SER A 28 1.55 -7.39 -0.06
CA SER A 28 1.39 -8.85 -0.06
C SER A 28 0.21 -9.24 -0.94
N PHE A 29 0.46 -10.09 -1.92
CA PHE A 29 -0.61 -10.73 -2.70
C PHE A 29 -1.47 -11.62 -1.80
N GLU A 30 -2.80 -11.57 -1.98
CA GLU A 30 -3.71 -12.48 -1.29
C GLU A 30 -4.38 -13.48 -2.23
N LYS A 31 -4.98 -13.00 -3.32
CA LYS A 31 -5.69 -13.84 -4.29
C LYS A 31 -5.92 -13.14 -5.61
N THR A 32 -6.21 -13.93 -6.64
CA THR A 32 -6.65 -13.47 -7.96
C THR A 32 -7.97 -14.15 -8.35
N TRP A 33 -8.76 -13.50 -9.19
CA TRP A 33 -9.97 -14.08 -9.81
C TRP A 33 -10.31 -13.37 -11.12
N SER A 34 -11.02 -14.06 -12.00
CA SER A 34 -11.67 -13.46 -13.17
C SER A 34 -13.12 -13.09 -12.85
N ASP A 35 -13.60 -11.97 -13.38
CA ASP A 35 -15.04 -11.67 -13.33
C ASP A 35 -15.82 -12.39 -14.45
N HIS A 36 -17.12 -12.14 -14.51
CA HIS A 36 -18.02 -12.71 -15.52
C HIS A 36 -17.71 -12.27 -16.96
N ARG A 37 -16.85 -11.26 -17.16
CA ARG A 37 -16.41 -10.74 -18.46
C ARG A 37 -15.05 -11.30 -18.87
N GLY A 38 -14.39 -12.04 -17.98
CA GLY A 38 -13.04 -12.57 -18.19
C GLY A 38 -11.94 -11.59 -17.80
N ASP A 39 -12.25 -10.42 -17.23
CA ASP A 39 -11.25 -9.51 -16.71
C ASP A 39 -10.62 -10.11 -15.43
N GLU A 40 -9.29 -10.16 -15.37
CA GLU A 40 -8.55 -10.63 -14.19
C GLU A 40 -8.32 -9.53 -13.17
N TYR A 41 -8.44 -9.85 -11.89
CA TYR A 41 -8.22 -8.94 -10.79
C TYR A 41 -7.45 -9.60 -9.66
N SER A 42 -6.64 -8.82 -8.95
CA SER A 42 -5.89 -9.27 -7.79
C SER A 42 -6.13 -8.40 -6.56
N LEU A 43 -6.20 -9.08 -5.42
CA LEU A 43 -6.31 -8.50 -4.09
C LEU A 43 -4.94 -8.47 -3.44
N PHE A 44 -4.55 -7.30 -2.94
CA PHE A 44 -3.35 -7.12 -2.14
C PHE A 44 -3.68 -6.49 -0.78
N ARG A 45 -2.88 -6.84 0.23
CA ARG A 45 -2.78 -6.10 1.49
C ARG A 45 -1.45 -5.42 1.61
N VAL A 46 -1.45 -4.22 2.20
CA VAL A 46 -0.25 -3.44 2.40
C VAL A 46 -0.09 -3.09 3.88
N LYS A 47 1.09 -3.40 4.42
CA LYS A 47 1.54 -2.90 5.72
C LYS A 47 2.41 -1.67 5.52
N ILE A 48 2.07 -0.58 6.19
CA ILE A 48 2.94 0.59 6.38
C ILE A 48 3.56 0.44 7.77
N ILE A 49 4.84 0.09 7.85
CA ILE A 49 5.53 -0.25 9.09
C ILE A 49 6.44 0.92 9.51
N ASN A 50 6.15 1.50 10.67
CA ASN A 50 6.95 2.56 11.27
C ASN A 50 8.03 1.93 12.17
N HIS A 51 9.29 1.90 11.71
CA HIS A 51 10.43 1.41 12.49
C HIS A 51 11.11 2.54 13.30
N SER A 52 10.57 3.76 13.26
CA SER A 52 11.10 4.87 14.04
C SER A 52 10.56 4.89 15.49
N ASN A 53 11.19 5.70 16.32
CA ASN A 53 10.72 5.99 17.68
C ASN A 53 9.68 7.13 17.76
N LYS A 54 9.23 7.68 16.62
CA LYS A 54 8.26 8.79 16.56
C LYS A 54 6.96 8.37 15.87
N PRO A 55 5.79 8.81 16.34
CA PRO A 55 4.54 8.55 15.63
C PRO A 55 4.50 9.26 14.28
N ILE A 56 4.06 8.58 13.22
CA ILE A 56 3.86 9.19 11.90
C ILE A 56 2.41 9.67 11.81
N SER A 57 2.19 10.99 11.74
CA SER A 57 0.85 11.60 11.64
C SER A 57 0.34 11.67 10.21
N HIS A 58 1.23 11.86 9.24
CA HIS A 58 0.88 11.96 7.82
C HIS A 58 1.85 11.16 6.98
N ILE A 59 1.32 10.57 5.91
CA ILE A 59 2.09 9.88 4.87
C ILE A 59 1.42 10.17 3.53
N TYR A 60 2.25 10.39 2.52
CA TYR A 60 1.82 10.48 1.12
C TYR A 60 2.54 9.39 0.34
N ILE A 61 1.78 8.43 -0.17
CA ILE A 61 2.30 7.36 -1.03
C ILE A 61 1.82 7.66 -2.45
N GLY A 62 2.76 7.89 -3.37
CA GLY A 62 2.46 8.07 -4.78
C GLY A 62 2.18 6.74 -5.45
N THR A 63 1.20 6.74 -6.35
CA THR A 63 0.90 5.65 -7.27
C THR A 63 1.10 6.10 -8.72
N ASP A 64 1.19 5.16 -9.66
CA ASP A 64 1.20 5.44 -11.10
C ASP A 64 0.06 4.67 -11.81
N PHE A 65 0.11 4.61 -13.14
CA PHE A 65 -0.91 3.94 -13.96
C PHE A 65 -1.05 2.43 -13.69
N THR A 66 -0.09 1.80 -13.00
CA THR A 66 -0.18 0.38 -12.59
C THR A 66 -1.13 0.17 -11.42
N PHE A 67 -1.51 1.23 -10.70
CA PHE A 67 -2.57 1.20 -9.68
C PHE A 67 -3.95 1.30 -10.33
N ASP A 68 -4.22 0.41 -11.30
CA ASP A 68 -5.48 0.33 -12.06
C ASP A 68 -6.55 -0.38 -11.23
N LEU A 69 -7.29 0.38 -10.44
CA LEU A 69 -8.31 -0.14 -9.53
C LEU A 69 -9.47 -0.76 -10.28
N LYS A 70 -9.96 -1.91 -9.80
CA LYS A 70 -11.17 -2.55 -10.32
C LYS A 70 -12.38 -1.60 -10.33
N GLN A 71 -12.59 -0.90 -9.22
CA GLN A 71 -13.62 0.13 -9.05
C GLN A 71 -13.09 1.20 -8.11
N GLN A 72 -13.07 2.44 -8.57
CA GLN A 72 -12.34 3.53 -7.92
C GLN A 72 -12.74 3.81 -6.46
N ASN A 73 -14.03 3.63 -6.12
CA ASN A 73 -14.56 3.99 -4.80
C ASN A 73 -14.75 2.81 -3.83
N SER A 74 -14.56 1.58 -4.28
CA SER A 74 -14.85 0.36 -3.47
C SER A 74 -13.68 -0.63 -3.45
N SER A 75 -12.67 -0.42 -4.27
CA SER A 75 -11.51 -1.31 -4.40
C SER A 75 -10.32 -0.87 -3.55
N VAL A 76 -10.50 0.08 -2.63
CA VAL A 76 -9.49 0.54 -1.69
C VAL A 76 -10.17 0.73 -0.33
N TRP A 77 -9.56 0.25 0.75
CA TRP A 77 -10.09 0.41 2.10
C TRP A 77 -8.96 0.64 3.10
N ASN A 78 -9.33 1.21 4.24
CA ASN A 78 -8.42 1.59 5.32
C ASN A 78 -7.29 2.54 4.91
N ILE A 79 -7.38 3.17 3.75
CA ILE A 79 -6.49 4.23 3.29
C ILE A 79 -7.35 5.18 2.46
N ARG A 80 -6.99 6.47 2.43
CA ARG A 80 -7.68 7.45 1.58
C ARG A 80 -6.96 7.53 0.24
N LEU A 81 -7.71 7.43 -0.84
CA LEU A 81 -7.22 7.71 -2.19
C LEU A 81 -7.59 9.14 -2.59
N ASP A 82 -6.59 9.93 -2.95
CA ASP A 82 -6.73 11.16 -3.72
C ASP A 82 -6.51 10.84 -5.20
N SER A 83 -7.60 10.60 -5.92
CA SER A 83 -7.57 10.23 -7.33
C SER A 83 -7.15 11.37 -8.26
N TRP A 84 -7.19 12.63 -7.82
CA TRP A 84 -6.74 13.75 -8.65
C TRP A 84 -5.22 13.86 -8.67
N ASN A 85 -4.58 13.56 -7.54
CA ASN A 85 -3.13 13.67 -7.39
C ASN A 85 -2.39 12.32 -7.39
N ASN A 86 -3.12 11.21 -7.50
CA ASN A 86 -2.57 9.84 -7.43
C ASN A 86 -1.79 9.59 -6.13
N PHE A 87 -2.38 10.00 -5.00
CA PHE A 87 -1.81 9.78 -3.67
C PHE A 87 -2.71 8.91 -2.80
N LEU A 88 -2.08 8.05 -2.01
CA LEU A 88 -2.69 7.39 -0.86
C LEU A 88 -2.22 8.07 0.42
N THR A 89 -3.15 8.40 1.32
CA THR A 89 -2.87 9.01 2.62
C THR A 89 -3.58 8.26 3.74
N LEU A 90 -3.13 8.44 4.99
CA LEU A 90 -3.87 7.91 6.14
C LEU A 90 -5.33 8.39 6.12
N PRO A 91 -6.29 7.54 6.49
CA PRO A 91 -7.67 7.96 6.63
C PRO A 91 -7.84 8.83 7.88
N ASN A 92 -8.82 9.74 7.86
CA ASN A 92 -9.01 10.74 8.91
C ASN A 92 -9.24 10.17 10.32
N TYR A 93 -9.65 8.89 10.43
CA TYR A 93 -9.85 8.22 11.72
C TYR A 93 -8.56 7.59 12.29
N VAL A 94 -7.48 7.55 11.52
CA VAL A 94 -6.16 7.11 11.98
C VAL A 94 -5.34 8.36 12.30
N ASN A 95 -5.19 8.65 13.60
CA ASN A 95 -4.44 9.81 14.06
C ASN A 95 -2.94 9.70 13.73
N SER A 96 -2.36 8.51 13.90
CA SER A 96 -0.96 8.23 13.58
C SER A 96 -0.66 6.74 13.53
N ILE A 97 0.45 6.40 12.88
CA ILE A 97 1.11 5.10 13.02
C ILE A 97 2.10 5.19 14.18
N ARG A 98 1.83 4.48 15.28
CA ARG A 98 2.68 4.50 16.48
C ARG A 98 4.10 3.99 16.18
N PRO A 99 5.10 4.38 17.00
CA PRO A 99 6.44 3.81 16.94
C PRO A 99 6.41 2.28 16.94
N TYR A 100 7.25 1.66 16.11
CA TYR A 100 7.40 0.20 16.00
C TYR A 100 6.09 -0.55 15.74
N SER A 101 5.10 0.12 15.14
CA SER A 101 3.80 -0.44 14.80
C SER A 101 3.52 -0.28 13.30
N TYR A 102 2.40 -0.81 12.86
CA TYR A 102 1.99 -0.73 11.46
C TYR A 102 0.54 -0.31 11.29
N HIS A 103 0.26 0.26 10.12
CA HIS A 103 -1.09 0.46 9.61
C HIS A 103 -1.33 -0.48 8.43
N LEU A 104 -2.53 -1.06 8.35
CA LEU A 104 -2.89 -2.04 7.32
C LEU A 104 -3.99 -1.47 6.43
N PHE A 105 -3.77 -1.54 5.12
CA PHE A 105 -4.78 -1.25 4.12
C PHE A 105 -4.81 -2.32 3.05
N GLY A 106 -5.82 -2.28 2.18
CA GLY A 106 -5.90 -3.20 1.05
C GLY A 106 -6.53 -2.55 -0.16
N TYR A 107 -6.28 -3.18 -1.30
CA TYR A 107 -6.84 -2.76 -2.58
C TYR A 107 -7.03 -3.92 -3.55
N ILE A 108 -7.84 -3.67 -4.58
CA ILE A 108 -8.08 -4.58 -5.70
C ILE A 108 -7.72 -3.86 -7.01
N VAL A 109 -6.80 -4.43 -7.77
CA VAL A 109 -6.38 -3.91 -9.08
C VAL A 109 -6.67 -4.92 -10.20
N ARG A 110 -6.74 -4.43 -11.43
CA ARG A 110 -6.78 -5.27 -12.63
C ARG A 110 -5.42 -5.94 -12.85
N GLY A 111 -5.45 -7.18 -13.32
CA GLY A 111 -4.26 -8.00 -13.56
C GLY A 111 -3.74 -8.71 -12.31
N ASN A 112 -2.50 -9.19 -12.39
CA ASN A 112 -1.86 -10.07 -11.42
C ASN A 112 -0.57 -9.50 -10.81
N THR A 113 -0.23 -8.26 -11.15
CA THR A 113 1.02 -7.63 -10.73
C THR A 113 0.76 -6.60 -9.63
N SER A 114 1.62 -6.57 -8.62
CA SER A 114 1.59 -5.53 -7.59
C SER A 114 1.86 -4.16 -8.23
N PRO A 115 1.01 -3.15 -8.02
CA PRO A 115 1.26 -1.78 -8.46
C PRO A 115 2.55 -1.19 -7.90
N ASN A 116 3.12 -0.26 -8.68
CA ASN A 116 4.19 0.61 -8.24
C ASN A 116 3.66 1.60 -7.21
N MET A 117 4.35 1.66 -6.08
CA MET A 117 4.13 2.65 -5.03
C MET A 117 5.45 3.33 -4.68
N VAL A 118 5.38 4.54 -4.15
CA VAL A 118 6.56 5.25 -3.65
C VAL A 118 6.18 6.13 -2.47
N ILE A 119 6.94 6.05 -1.37
CA ILE A 119 6.80 7.00 -0.26
C ILE A 119 7.30 8.35 -0.76
N ARG A 120 6.43 9.37 -0.78
CA ARG A 120 6.78 10.72 -1.21
C ARG A 120 7.17 11.60 -0.04
N SER A 121 6.43 11.52 1.05
CA SER A 121 6.71 12.28 2.27
C SER A 121 6.01 11.66 3.47
N ILE A 122 6.56 11.96 4.65
CA ILE A 122 5.94 11.71 5.93
C ILE A 122 6.05 12.94 6.83
N THR A 123 5.17 13.01 7.82
CA THR A 123 5.26 13.98 8.91
C THR A 123 5.20 13.22 10.23
N TYR A 124 6.17 13.45 11.11
CA TYR A 124 6.12 12.94 12.48
C TYR A 124 5.23 13.83 13.36
N MET A 125 4.66 13.27 14.42
CA MET A 125 4.14 14.08 15.53
C MET A 125 5.32 14.68 16.30
N ASP A 126 5.15 15.91 16.74
CA ASP A 126 6.08 16.61 17.64
C ASP A 126 6.12 15.96 19.04
#